data_AF-A0A935I627-F1
#
_entry.id   AF-A0A935I627-F1
#
_cell.length_a   1.000
_cell.length_b   1.000
_cell.length_c   1.000
_cell.angle_alpha   90.00
_cell.angle_beta   90.00
_cell.angle_gamma   90.00
#
_symmetry.space_group_name_H-M   'P 1'
#
loop_
_entity.id
_entity.type
_entity.pdbx_description
1 polymer ?
#
loop_
_entity_poly.entity_id
_entity_poly.type
_entity_poly.pdbx_seq_one_letter_code
_entity_poly.pdbx_strand_id
1 'polypeptide(L)'
;MQHLTALIIGLIVLAQPSLSQDGPQLPIVLQNADSIVGTGPMESGIREFLGNVRFTQGNVTVTCDRAIHNVALNRADLYGHVVVKQGSVTISAPYISYDGNTYQADATRGIKVVEGASTITSRVGRYSTQTHIMTFTDSVTAVDDSVRIWADTLTYDRDADTSVAHGRVVVSDSSGSAWLTGDHAYRNAVTQRIRMCGNAAAWQWDPGGPDTVYVAADTLLMTKDKGLNRYEAVSAVQLVRGAVSARADTMVYVTDPGRIDLLGHPILWSDSMLIVADTIIADVPDKTLRSVVGLTKAILVSRTDTLYPDRFDQIGGDVVLLSIDHDTVRQLSAIGNAQSITFRTEEKRPEGLAKAAADTIRANFEHGQLSDVYWLGGIEGEHHPEPVVAGRAESYRLPGFVWRDDRPVMARPVQPFTKKTVVTGKP
;
A
#
# COMPACT_ATOMS: atom_id res chain seq x y z
N MET A 1 -11.71 2.82 3.58
CA MET A 1 -11.12 2.91 2.22
C MET A 1 -10.82 4.31 1.75
N GLN A 2 -11.67 5.33 1.97
CA GLN A 2 -11.39 6.73 1.58
C GLN A 2 -10.04 7.27 2.10
N HIS A 3 -9.62 6.89 3.31
CA HIS A 3 -8.31 7.28 3.85
C HIS A 3 -7.12 6.54 3.22
N LEU A 4 -7.33 5.31 2.72
CA LEU A 4 -6.30 4.55 1.99
C LEU A 4 -6.19 5.07 0.55
N THR A 5 -7.31 5.50 -0.04
CA THR A 5 -7.31 6.26 -1.28
C THR A 5 -6.62 7.61 -1.09
N ALA A 6 -6.87 8.33 0.01
CA ALA A 6 -6.23 9.61 0.33
C ALA A 6 -4.71 9.48 0.60
N LEU A 7 -4.28 8.41 1.27
CA LEU A 7 -2.88 8.03 1.48
C LEU A 7 -2.10 7.91 0.17
N ILE A 8 -2.75 7.30 -0.82
CA ILE A 8 -2.16 7.00 -2.13
C ILE A 8 -2.32 8.23 -3.06
N ILE A 9 -3.38 9.02 -2.91
CA ILE A 9 -3.60 10.30 -3.58
C ILE A 9 -2.63 11.38 -3.08
N GLY A 10 -2.24 11.37 -1.80
CA GLY A 10 -1.33 12.37 -1.22
C GLY A 10 0.12 12.27 -1.67
N LEU A 11 0.47 11.27 -2.47
CA LEU A 11 1.73 11.27 -3.22
C LEU A 11 1.73 12.29 -4.39
N ILE A 12 0.69 13.13 -4.46
CA ILE A 12 0.65 14.39 -5.22
C ILE A 12 1.30 15.46 -4.34
N VAL A 13 2.45 15.95 -4.75
CA VAL A 13 2.84 17.37 -4.82
C VAL A 13 4.35 17.37 -4.90
N LEU A 14 4.85 17.58 -6.11
CA LEU A 14 6.03 18.42 -6.34
C LEU A 14 5.84 19.08 -7.70
N ALA A 15 5.87 20.40 -7.73
CA ALA A 15 6.11 21.25 -8.88
C ALA A 15 5.11 21.18 -10.06
N GLN A 16 4.19 22.16 -10.10
CA GLN A 16 3.92 22.85 -11.36
C GLN A 16 4.20 24.36 -11.21
N PRO A 17 5.40 24.84 -11.56
CA PRO A 17 5.48 26.13 -12.20
C PRO A 17 5.04 25.95 -13.65
N SER A 18 3.88 26.51 -14.00
CA SER A 18 3.68 26.96 -15.37
C SER A 18 4.72 28.03 -15.65
N LEU A 19 5.61 27.80 -16.62
CA LEU A 19 6.26 28.83 -17.41
C LEU A 19 6.96 28.19 -18.61
N SER A 20 6.48 28.58 -19.79
CA SER A 20 7.30 28.56 -21.00
C SER A 20 8.55 29.42 -20.78
N GLN A 21 9.69 29.01 -21.34
CA GLN A 21 10.42 29.79 -22.35
C GLN A 21 11.75 29.12 -22.72
N ASP A 22 11.80 28.60 -23.94
CA ASP A 22 13.00 28.62 -24.78
C ASP A 22 13.30 30.09 -25.15
N GLY A 23 13.92 30.82 -24.23
CA GLY A 23 14.48 32.16 -24.44
C GLY A 23 15.95 32.20 -23.98
N PRO A 24 16.73 33.23 -24.34
CA PRO A 24 18.09 33.36 -23.83
C PRO A 24 18.05 33.35 -22.30
N GLN A 25 18.81 32.44 -21.67
CA GLN A 25 18.90 32.36 -20.21
C GLN A 25 19.17 33.77 -19.66
N LEU A 26 18.23 34.25 -18.84
CA LEU A 26 18.36 35.57 -18.23
C LEU A 26 19.67 35.62 -17.42
N PRO A 27 20.38 36.76 -17.45
CA PRO A 27 21.66 36.88 -16.76
C PRO A 27 21.45 36.75 -15.25
N ILE A 28 22.46 36.20 -14.56
CA ILE A 28 22.53 36.25 -13.10
C ILE A 28 22.93 37.67 -12.70
N VAL A 29 22.06 38.33 -11.95
CA VAL A 29 22.27 39.71 -11.47
C VAL A 29 22.51 39.67 -9.97
N LEU A 30 23.64 40.23 -9.53
CA LEU A 30 23.85 40.55 -8.12
C LEU A 30 22.99 41.77 -7.76
N GLN A 31 22.07 41.60 -6.82
CA GLN A 31 21.21 42.67 -6.31
C GLN A 31 21.83 43.36 -5.09
N ASN A 32 22.46 42.59 -4.20
CA ASN A 32 23.05 43.11 -2.97
C ASN A 32 24.18 42.22 -2.46
N ALA A 33 25.20 42.84 -1.88
CA ALA A 33 26.17 42.25 -0.97
C ALA A 33 26.80 43.38 -0.16
N ASP A 34 27.07 43.16 1.13
CA ASP A 34 27.68 44.19 1.98
C ASP A 34 29.16 44.42 1.63
N SER A 35 29.84 43.37 1.14
CA SER A 35 31.20 43.45 0.61
C SER A 35 31.42 42.48 -0.55
N ILE A 36 32.27 42.88 -1.49
CA ILE A 36 32.70 42.06 -2.64
C ILE A 36 34.22 42.06 -2.67
N VAL A 37 34.82 40.87 -2.66
CA VAL A 37 36.27 40.69 -2.67
C VAL A 37 36.64 39.81 -3.85
N GLY A 38 37.50 40.31 -4.74
CA GLY A 38 38.04 39.56 -5.87
C GLY A 38 39.50 39.17 -5.61
N THR A 39 39.87 37.93 -5.92
CA THR A 39 41.27 37.49 -5.92
C THR A 39 41.64 36.87 -7.27
N GLY A 40 42.78 37.26 -7.83
CA GLY A 40 43.27 36.76 -9.13
C GLY A 40 42.71 37.48 -10.36
N PRO A 41 43.01 36.97 -11.58
CA PRO A 41 42.56 37.57 -12.83
C PRO A 41 41.04 37.52 -13.00
N MET A 42 40.45 38.48 -13.74
CA MET A 42 38.99 38.57 -13.88
C MET A 42 38.34 37.32 -14.51
N GLU A 43 39.09 36.63 -15.39
CA GLU A 43 38.63 35.46 -16.16
C GLU A 43 38.83 34.11 -15.45
N SER A 44 39.61 34.05 -14.38
CA SER A 44 39.97 32.79 -13.70
C SER A 44 40.04 32.88 -12.19
N GLY A 45 39.80 34.08 -11.64
CA GLY A 45 39.88 34.37 -10.22
C GLY A 45 38.67 33.88 -9.42
N ILE A 46 38.71 34.20 -8.13
CA ILE A 46 37.64 33.92 -7.16
C ILE A 46 36.96 35.24 -6.80
N ARG A 47 35.63 35.22 -6.79
CA ARG A 47 34.78 36.34 -6.38
C ARG A 47 34.03 35.93 -5.13
N GLU A 48 34.24 36.65 -4.04
CA GLU A 48 33.54 36.45 -2.78
C GLU A 48 32.55 37.59 -2.55
N PHE A 49 31.33 37.23 -2.18
CA PHE A 49 30.25 38.14 -1.80
C PHE A 49 29.93 37.87 -0.34
N LEU A 50 29.95 38.90 0.50
CA LEU A 50 29.86 38.79 1.96
C LEU A 50 28.73 39.68 2.47
N GLY A 51 27.90 39.12 3.35
CA GLY A 51 26.83 39.83 4.04
C GLY A 51 25.62 40.13 3.15
N ASN A 52 24.43 39.72 3.61
CA ASN A 52 23.14 39.98 2.97
C ASN A 52 23.14 39.73 1.44
N VAL A 53 23.81 38.67 1.00
CA VAL A 53 24.03 38.41 -0.42
C VAL A 53 22.71 38.06 -1.09
N ARG A 54 22.42 38.69 -2.23
CA ARG A 54 21.22 38.42 -3.03
C ARG A 54 21.55 38.38 -4.52
N PHE A 55 21.21 37.27 -5.17
CA PHE A 55 21.22 37.11 -6.61
C PHE A 55 19.81 36.92 -7.16
N THR A 56 19.61 37.35 -8.40
CA THR A 56 18.38 37.09 -9.17
C THR A 56 18.70 36.60 -10.56
N GLN A 57 17.95 35.59 -11.04
CA GLN A 57 18.00 35.11 -12.41
C GLN A 57 16.57 34.83 -12.88
N GLY A 58 16.01 35.71 -13.69
CA GLY A 58 14.60 35.63 -14.07
C GLY A 58 13.68 35.62 -12.86
N ASN A 59 12.91 34.54 -12.68
CA ASN A 59 12.00 34.35 -11.55
C ASN A 59 12.65 33.66 -10.32
N VAL A 60 13.95 33.39 -10.38
CA VAL A 60 14.71 32.76 -9.29
C VAL A 60 15.39 33.84 -8.46
N THR A 61 15.21 33.80 -7.14
CA THR A 61 15.96 34.63 -6.17
C THR A 61 16.75 33.73 -5.23
N VAL A 62 18.03 34.04 -5.05
CA VAL A 62 18.93 33.32 -4.14
C VAL A 62 19.45 34.30 -3.10
N THR A 63 19.33 33.97 -1.81
CA THR A 63 19.93 34.72 -0.71
C THR A 63 20.82 33.85 0.16
N CYS A 64 21.89 34.41 0.70
CA CYS A 64 22.80 33.72 1.63
C CYS A 64 23.66 34.73 2.42
N ASP A 65 24.42 34.22 3.39
CA ASP A 65 25.34 35.05 4.18
C ASP A 65 26.67 35.27 3.44
N ARG A 66 27.14 34.26 2.69
CA ARG A 66 28.36 34.32 1.89
C ARG A 66 28.23 33.50 0.61
N ALA A 67 28.68 34.04 -0.51
CA ALA A 67 28.81 33.33 -1.77
C ALA A 67 30.24 33.39 -2.30
N ILE A 68 30.74 32.28 -2.82
CA ILE A 68 32.05 32.18 -3.48
C ILE A 68 31.81 31.70 -4.90
N HIS A 69 32.27 32.45 -5.88
CA HIS A 69 32.25 32.06 -7.30
C HIS A 69 33.68 31.85 -7.77
N ASN A 70 34.03 30.61 -8.08
CA ASN A 70 35.28 30.24 -8.73
C ASN A 70 35.06 30.19 -10.24
N VAL A 71 35.59 31.18 -10.95
CA VAL A 71 35.36 31.34 -12.40
C VAL A 71 36.07 30.23 -13.18
N ALA A 72 37.30 29.88 -12.79
CA ALA A 72 38.07 28.83 -13.48
C ALA A 72 37.43 27.44 -13.35
N LEU A 73 36.83 27.14 -12.20
CA LEU A 73 36.12 25.88 -11.98
C LEU A 73 34.66 25.92 -12.43
N ASN A 74 34.14 27.08 -12.84
CA ASN A 74 32.73 27.29 -13.14
C ASN A 74 31.82 26.80 -12.00
N ARG A 75 32.15 27.19 -10.76
CA ARG A 75 31.52 26.70 -9.54
C ARG A 75 31.12 27.83 -8.61
N ALA A 76 29.91 27.73 -8.04
CA ALA A 76 29.42 28.63 -7.01
C ALA A 76 29.15 27.86 -5.70
N ASP A 77 29.63 28.38 -4.58
CA ASP A 77 29.39 27.86 -3.24
C ASP A 77 28.66 28.91 -2.39
N LEU A 78 27.51 28.55 -1.84
CA LEU A 78 26.65 29.41 -1.03
C LEU A 78 26.66 28.91 0.41
N TYR A 79 26.94 29.80 1.36
CA TYR A 79 27.10 29.49 2.77
C TYR A 79 26.18 30.36 3.63
N GLY A 80 25.57 29.72 4.63
CA GLY A 80 24.78 30.40 5.66
C GLY A 80 23.42 30.86 5.14
N HIS A 81 22.36 30.48 5.85
CA HIS A 81 20.96 30.82 5.57
C HIS A 81 20.61 30.84 4.08
N VAL A 82 21.05 29.80 3.34
CA VAL A 82 20.85 29.75 1.89
C VAL A 82 19.37 29.54 1.64
N VAL A 83 18.76 30.46 0.91
CA VAL A 83 17.35 30.38 0.50
C VAL A 83 17.26 30.61 -1.00
N VAL A 84 16.65 29.65 -1.70
CA VAL A 84 16.33 29.76 -3.13
C VAL A 84 14.81 29.82 -3.26
N LYS A 85 14.31 30.85 -3.93
CA LYS A 85 12.88 31.01 -4.24
C LYS A 85 12.66 30.99 -5.74
N GLN A 86 11.71 30.17 -6.19
CA GLN A 86 11.25 30.13 -7.57
C GLN A 86 9.72 29.94 -7.57
N GLY A 87 8.97 30.99 -7.90
CA GLY A 87 7.50 30.96 -7.80
C GLY A 87 7.03 30.66 -6.37
N SER A 88 6.24 29.60 -6.21
CA SER A 88 5.73 29.08 -4.92
C SER A 88 6.76 28.25 -4.14
N VAL A 89 7.84 27.79 -4.79
CA VAL A 89 8.82 26.88 -4.20
C VAL A 89 9.86 27.66 -3.42
N THR A 90 10.11 27.24 -2.18
CA THR A 90 11.20 27.74 -1.34
C THR A 90 12.11 26.58 -0.92
N ILE A 91 13.38 26.65 -1.27
CA ILE A 91 14.43 25.73 -0.84
C ILE A 91 15.29 26.44 0.20
N SER A 92 15.60 25.75 1.29
CA SER A 92 16.47 26.27 2.35
C SER A 92 17.51 25.23 2.77
N ALA A 93 18.75 25.68 2.96
CA ALA A 93 19.87 24.84 3.37
C ALA A 93 20.97 25.67 4.06
N PRO A 94 21.83 25.05 4.91
CA PRO A 94 23.01 25.73 5.43
C PRO A 94 24.11 25.95 4.38
N TYR A 95 24.14 25.11 3.34
CA TYR A 95 25.15 25.12 2.30
C TYR A 95 24.58 24.53 1.00
N ILE A 96 24.86 25.19 -0.12
CA ILE A 96 24.57 24.70 -1.47
C ILE A 96 25.80 24.96 -2.35
N SER A 97 26.25 23.96 -3.10
CA SER A 97 27.20 24.14 -4.20
C SER A 97 26.50 23.95 -5.54
N TYR A 98 26.90 24.72 -6.54
CA TYR A 98 26.47 24.58 -7.93
C TYR A 98 27.69 24.43 -8.83
N ASP A 99 27.72 23.37 -9.63
CA ASP A 99 28.71 23.13 -10.69
C ASP A 99 28.07 23.46 -12.04
N GLY A 100 28.57 24.52 -12.68
CA GLY A 100 28.08 24.98 -13.97
C GLY A 100 28.53 24.13 -15.15
N ASN A 101 29.48 23.21 -14.98
CA ASN A 101 29.90 22.28 -16.02
C ASN A 101 28.97 21.06 -16.07
N THR A 102 28.54 20.59 -14.89
CA THR A 102 27.64 19.43 -14.76
C THR A 102 26.19 19.81 -14.56
N TYR A 103 25.87 21.11 -14.47
CA TYR A 103 24.52 21.63 -14.25
C TYR A 103 23.87 21.09 -12.96
N GLN A 104 24.69 20.84 -11.92
CA GLN A 104 24.26 20.16 -10.70
C GLN A 104 24.36 21.09 -9.50
N ALA A 105 23.28 21.13 -8.71
CA ALA A 105 23.24 21.72 -7.39
C ALA A 105 23.24 20.64 -6.30
N ASP A 106 24.09 20.78 -5.29
CA ASP A 106 24.21 19.87 -4.16
C ASP A 106 24.03 20.62 -2.83
N ALA A 107 23.06 20.20 -2.04
CA ALA A 107 22.91 20.59 -0.64
C ALA A 107 23.30 19.40 0.25
N THR A 108 24.45 19.48 0.92
CA THR A 108 25.04 18.34 1.65
C THR A 108 24.94 18.43 3.17
N ARG A 109 24.35 19.50 3.70
CA ARG A 109 24.27 19.81 5.14
C ARG A 109 22.83 19.92 5.64
N GLY A 110 21.93 19.14 5.04
CA GLY A 110 20.50 19.26 5.24
C GLY A 110 19.84 20.19 4.23
N ILE A 111 18.64 19.80 3.81
CA ILE A 111 17.81 20.56 2.89
C ILE A 111 16.37 20.50 3.34
N LYS A 112 15.65 21.61 3.18
CA LYS A 112 14.21 21.69 3.32
C LYS A 112 13.63 22.39 2.09
N VAL A 113 12.69 21.73 1.44
CA VAL A 113 11.91 22.25 0.30
C VAL A 113 10.47 22.44 0.76
N VAL A 114 9.89 23.58 0.46
CA VAL A 114 8.50 23.94 0.80
C VAL A 114 7.79 24.44 -0.44
N GLU A 115 6.59 23.94 -0.68
CA GLU A 115 5.67 24.39 -1.73
C GLU A 115 4.23 24.30 -1.21
N GLY A 116 3.59 25.43 -0.97
CA GLY A 116 2.27 25.46 -0.32
C GLY A 116 2.30 24.77 1.04
N ALA A 117 1.45 23.76 1.24
CA ALA A 117 1.43 22.91 2.44
C ALA A 117 2.48 21.79 2.43
N SER A 118 3.09 21.51 1.28
CA SER A 118 4.03 20.41 1.12
C SER A 118 5.42 20.79 1.62
N THR A 119 6.03 19.92 2.41
CA THR A 119 7.39 20.06 2.94
C THR A 119 8.17 18.77 2.76
N ILE A 120 9.35 18.85 2.14
CA ILE A 120 10.31 17.76 2.07
C ILE A 120 11.57 18.12 2.83
N THR A 121 12.06 17.22 3.68
CA THR A 121 13.36 17.35 4.36
C THR A 121 14.22 16.12 4.16
N SER A 122 15.53 16.31 4.05
CA SER A 122 16.53 15.24 4.01
C SER A 122 17.91 15.77 4.40
N ARG A 123 18.91 14.89 4.54
CA ARG A 123 20.30 15.29 4.81
C ARG A 123 21.05 15.73 3.57
N VAL A 124 20.74 15.14 2.41
CA VAL A 124 21.34 15.52 1.13
C VAL A 124 20.26 15.75 0.08
N GLY A 125 20.35 16.86 -0.65
CA GLY A 125 19.54 17.15 -1.84
C GLY A 125 20.43 17.39 -3.04
N ARG A 126 20.06 16.82 -4.19
CA ARG A 126 20.72 17.03 -5.48
C ARG A 126 19.71 17.42 -6.53
N TYR A 127 19.99 18.45 -7.30
CA TYR A 127 19.14 18.89 -8.40
C TYR A 127 19.96 19.05 -9.67
N SER A 128 19.51 18.43 -10.76
CA SER A 128 20.04 18.68 -12.10
C SER A 128 19.19 19.73 -12.80
N THR A 129 19.80 20.86 -13.18
CA THR A 129 19.10 21.90 -13.97
C THR A 129 18.95 21.51 -15.44
N GLN A 130 19.65 20.46 -15.90
CA GLN A 130 19.55 19.95 -17.26
C GLN A 130 18.42 18.92 -17.41
N THR A 131 18.27 18.01 -16.44
CA THR A 131 17.26 16.93 -16.51
C THR A 131 16.06 17.18 -15.61
N HIS A 132 16.07 18.26 -14.83
CA HIS A 132 15.02 18.60 -13.86
C HIS A 132 14.72 17.52 -12.82
N ILE A 133 15.70 16.66 -12.54
CA ILE A 133 15.59 15.58 -11.54
C ILE A 133 16.09 16.09 -10.19
N MET A 134 15.26 15.93 -9.17
CA MET A 134 15.60 16.18 -7.76
C MET A 134 15.75 14.84 -7.03
N THR A 135 16.88 14.63 -6.35
CA THR A 135 17.12 13.47 -5.49
C THR A 135 17.36 13.91 -4.06
N PHE A 136 16.57 13.38 -3.14
CA PHE A 136 16.76 13.51 -1.70
C PHE A 136 17.30 12.21 -1.14
N THR A 137 18.32 12.28 -0.29
CA THR A 137 18.99 11.10 0.27
C THR A 137 19.26 11.30 1.76
N ASP A 138 19.18 10.18 2.49
CA ASP A 138 19.39 10.04 3.92
C ASP A 138 18.32 10.75 4.74
N SER A 139 17.45 9.93 5.34
CA SER A 139 16.38 10.33 6.24
C SER A 139 15.35 11.27 5.57
N VAL A 140 14.82 10.87 4.41
CA VAL A 140 13.82 11.65 3.69
C VAL A 140 12.50 11.63 4.46
N THR A 141 11.89 12.81 4.56
CA THR A 141 10.51 12.97 5.07
C THR A 141 9.79 13.96 4.18
N ALA A 142 8.71 13.53 3.53
CA ALA A 142 7.80 14.39 2.78
C ALA A 142 6.44 14.41 3.48
N VAL A 143 5.86 15.59 3.65
CA VAL A 143 4.58 15.79 4.34
C VAL A 143 3.79 16.83 3.58
N ASP A 144 2.50 16.57 3.36
CA ASP A 144 1.51 17.54 2.90
C ASP A 144 0.26 17.48 3.81
N ASP A 145 -0.87 18.03 3.34
CA ASP A 145 -2.14 18.02 4.08
C ASP A 145 -2.79 16.62 4.20
N SER A 146 -2.38 15.67 3.37
CA SER A 146 -3.06 14.39 3.16
C SER A 146 -2.21 13.16 3.49
N VAL A 147 -0.89 13.26 3.39
CA VAL A 147 0.06 12.16 3.51
C VAL A 147 1.34 12.58 4.23
N ARG A 148 2.01 11.55 4.75
CA ARG A 148 3.39 11.59 5.23
C ARG A 148 4.15 10.42 4.63
N ILE A 149 5.34 10.68 4.13
CA ILE A 149 6.21 9.70 3.47
C ILE A 149 7.57 9.73 4.14
N TRP A 150 8.11 8.55 4.45
CA TRP A 150 9.47 8.34 4.94
C TRP A 150 10.19 7.34 4.04
N ALA A 151 11.44 7.63 3.70
CA ALA A 151 12.29 6.76 2.90
C ALA A 151 13.77 7.09 3.10
N ASP A 152 14.66 6.17 2.70
CA ASP A 152 16.10 6.44 2.64
C ASP A 152 16.44 7.39 1.48
N THR A 153 15.79 7.20 0.32
CA THR A 153 15.96 8.04 -0.87
C THR A 153 14.61 8.33 -1.54
N LEU A 154 14.44 9.55 -2.04
CA LEU A 154 13.30 9.95 -2.88
C LEU A 154 13.81 10.72 -4.10
N THR A 155 13.47 10.24 -5.28
CA THR A 155 13.75 10.89 -6.55
C THR A 155 12.46 11.41 -7.15
N TYR A 156 12.48 12.65 -7.64
CA TYR A 156 11.40 13.27 -8.38
C TYR A 156 11.90 13.73 -9.74
N ASP A 157 11.28 13.22 -10.80
CA ASP A 157 11.47 13.67 -12.17
C ASP A 157 10.31 14.61 -12.53
N ARG A 158 10.65 15.88 -12.72
CA ARG A 158 9.68 16.93 -13.03
C ARG A 158 9.08 16.79 -14.43
N ASP A 159 9.89 16.39 -15.40
CA ASP A 159 9.48 16.36 -16.81
C ASP A 159 8.51 15.18 -17.04
N ALA A 160 8.73 14.06 -16.35
CA ALA A 160 7.87 12.88 -16.41
C ALA A 160 6.73 12.88 -15.38
N ASP A 161 6.76 13.78 -14.39
CA ASP A 161 5.89 13.78 -13.20
C ASP A 161 5.86 12.39 -12.52
N THR A 162 7.06 11.87 -12.27
CA THR A 162 7.26 10.58 -11.59
C THR A 162 8.04 10.73 -10.31
N SER A 163 7.69 9.91 -9.33
CA SER A 163 8.36 9.87 -8.03
C SER A 163 8.75 8.45 -7.70
N VAL A 164 9.96 8.29 -7.18
CA VAL A 164 10.53 7.00 -6.83
C VAL A 164 11.14 7.06 -5.45
N ALA A 165 10.60 6.29 -4.51
CA ALA A 165 11.13 6.14 -3.17
C ALA A 165 11.83 4.79 -3.01
N HIS A 166 12.95 4.76 -2.30
CA HIS A 166 13.73 3.57 -2.05
C HIS A 166 14.20 3.51 -0.60
N GLY A 167 14.23 2.29 -0.06
CA GLY A 167 14.77 1.98 1.26
C GLY A 167 13.78 2.32 2.36
N ARG A 168 13.17 1.28 2.94
CA ARG A 168 12.22 1.37 4.06
C ARG A 168 11.16 2.44 3.84
N VAL A 169 10.44 2.32 2.72
CA VAL A 169 9.39 3.27 2.38
C VAL A 169 8.22 3.03 3.32
N VAL A 170 7.82 4.09 4.01
CA VAL A 170 6.63 4.13 4.85
C VAL A 170 5.79 5.31 4.41
N VAL A 171 4.49 5.07 4.22
CA VAL A 171 3.52 6.10 3.87
C VAL A 171 2.40 6.01 4.88
N SER A 172 2.00 7.14 5.48
CA SER A 172 0.83 7.24 6.35
C SER A 172 -0.06 8.39 5.91
N ASP A 173 -1.36 8.30 6.16
CA ASP A 173 -2.25 9.42 5.87
C ASP A 173 -2.06 10.48 6.96
N SER A 174 -2.59 11.68 6.73
CA SER A 174 -2.44 12.77 7.68
C SER A 174 -3.17 12.49 9.01
N SER A 175 -4.21 11.65 8.99
CA SER A 175 -4.96 11.24 10.19
C SER A 175 -4.33 10.06 10.97
N GLY A 176 -3.39 9.32 10.36
CA GLY A 176 -2.81 8.11 10.93
C GLY A 176 -3.75 6.91 10.91
N SER A 177 -4.83 6.94 10.12
CA SER A 177 -5.80 5.86 9.95
C SER A 177 -5.41 4.84 8.87
N ALA A 178 -4.44 5.17 8.00
CA ALA A 178 -4.02 4.31 6.90
C ALA A 178 -2.50 4.32 6.70
N TRP A 179 -1.92 3.15 6.44
CA TRP A 179 -0.47 2.97 6.27
C TRP A 179 -0.16 2.06 5.09
N LEU A 180 0.96 2.32 4.44
CA LEU A 180 1.52 1.50 3.37
C LEU A 180 3.04 1.42 3.56
N THR A 181 3.60 0.23 3.45
CA THR A 181 5.04 -0.01 3.60
C THR A 181 5.59 -0.85 2.47
N GLY A 182 6.86 -0.70 2.16
CA GLY A 182 7.61 -1.57 1.26
C GLY A 182 9.06 -1.11 1.08
N ASP A 183 9.85 -1.87 0.33
CA ASP A 183 11.24 -1.53 0.06
C ASP A 183 11.38 -0.45 -1.03
N HIS A 184 10.39 -0.37 -1.92
CA HIS A 184 10.37 0.56 -3.05
C HIS A 184 8.96 1.03 -3.38
N ALA A 185 8.80 2.33 -3.63
CA ALA A 185 7.56 2.90 -4.15
C ALA A 185 7.82 3.66 -5.45
N TYR A 186 6.92 3.48 -6.41
CA TYR A 186 6.90 4.20 -7.67
C TYR A 186 5.54 4.88 -7.85
N ARG A 187 5.55 6.12 -8.32
CA ARG A 187 4.37 6.84 -8.77
C ARG A 187 4.58 7.46 -10.12
N ASN A 188 3.53 7.42 -10.91
CA ASN A 188 3.38 8.23 -12.10
C ASN A 188 2.07 9.02 -12.01
N ALA A 189 2.18 10.35 -11.93
CA ALA A 189 1.01 11.22 -11.81
C ALA A 189 0.16 11.21 -13.08
N VAL A 190 0.80 11.20 -14.25
CA VAL A 190 0.15 11.29 -15.56
C VAL A 190 -0.79 10.10 -15.77
N THR A 191 -0.31 8.90 -15.47
CA THR A 191 -1.06 7.64 -15.62
C THR A 191 -1.84 7.25 -14.37
N GLN A 192 -1.74 8.02 -13.28
CA GLN A 192 -2.38 7.75 -11.99
C GLN A 192 -2.09 6.32 -11.49
N ARG A 193 -0.83 5.91 -11.58
CA ARG A 193 -0.34 4.59 -11.15
C ARG A 193 0.60 4.71 -9.97
N ILE A 194 0.36 3.88 -8.95
CA ILE A 194 1.23 3.75 -7.77
C ILE A 194 1.53 2.29 -7.53
N ARG A 195 2.81 1.96 -7.33
CA ARG A 195 3.30 0.61 -7.09
C ARG A 195 4.20 0.61 -5.87
N MET A 196 3.92 -0.25 -4.90
CA MET A 196 4.76 -0.52 -3.73
C MET A 196 5.25 -1.97 -3.83
N CYS A 197 6.56 -2.19 -3.70
CA CYS A 197 7.19 -3.51 -3.88
C CYS A 197 8.19 -3.82 -2.78
N GLY A 198 8.44 -5.11 -2.57
CA GLY A 198 9.36 -5.64 -1.57
C GLY A 198 8.70 -5.61 -0.20
N ASN A 199 8.19 -6.77 0.24
CA ASN A 199 7.46 -6.92 1.50
C ASN A 199 6.35 -5.87 1.68
N ALA A 200 5.58 -5.65 0.61
CA ALA A 200 4.58 -4.60 0.56
C ALA A 200 3.40 -4.94 1.49
N ALA A 201 2.98 -3.97 2.30
CA ALA A 201 1.86 -4.17 3.22
C ALA A 201 1.06 -2.88 3.41
N ALA A 202 -0.25 -3.02 3.58
CA ALA A 202 -1.19 -1.94 3.78
C ALA A 202 -2.08 -2.21 4.99
N TRP A 203 -2.34 -1.15 5.76
CA TRP A 203 -3.24 -1.16 6.90
C TRP A 203 -4.26 -0.03 6.75
N GLN A 204 -5.47 -0.29 7.21
CA GLN A 204 -6.49 0.72 7.39
C GLN A 204 -7.30 0.43 8.64
N TRP A 205 -7.30 1.39 9.57
CA TRP A 205 -8.21 1.37 10.71
C TRP A 205 -9.49 2.12 10.38
N ASP A 206 -10.60 1.59 10.91
CA ASP A 206 -11.86 2.31 10.99
C ASP A 206 -12.10 2.71 12.45
N PRO A 207 -11.95 4.00 12.82
CA PRO A 207 -12.19 4.46 14.19
C PRO A 207 -13.64 4.23 14.67
N GLY A 208 -14.59 4.00 13.75
CA GLY A 208 -16.00 3.79 14.04
C GLY A 208 -16.48 2.34 13.91
N GLY A 209 -15.59 1.37 13.61
CA GLY A 209 -16.00 0.00 13.32
C GLY A 209 -14.97 -1.07 13.72
N PRO A 210 -15.39 -2.35 13.81
CA PRO A 210 -14.51 -3.46 14.20
C PRO A 210 -13.48 -3.86 13.12
N ASP A 211 -13.51 -3.26 11.93
CA ASP A 211 -12.85 -3.79 10.75
C ASP A 211 -11.57 -3.04 10.38
N THR A 212 -10.50 -3.32 11.11
CA THR A 212 -9.16 -3.02 10.58
C THR A 212 -8.87 -3.96 9.41
N VAL A 213 -8.54 -3.41 8.25
CA VAL A 213 -8.12 -4.17 7.07
C VAL A 213 -6.61 -4.20 6.99
N TYR A 214 -6.06 -5.39 6.76
CA TYR A 214 -4.65 -5.62 6.51
C TYR A 214 -4.47 -6.44 5.23
N VAL A 215 -3.58 -5.98 4.37
CA VAL A 215 -3.18 -6.67 3.14
C VAL A 215 -1.67 -6.70 3.07
N ALA A 216 -1.07 -7.86 2.81
CA ALA A 216 0.36 -7.98 2.50
C ALA A 216 0.58 -8.84 1.26
N ALA A 217 1.62 -8.51 0.51
CA ALA A 217 2.07 -9.23 -0.69
C ALA A 217 3.51 -8.83 -1.02
N ASP A 218 4.11 -9.41 -2.06
CA ASP A 218 5.36 -8.86 -2.61
C ASP A 218 5.13 -7.45 -3.19
N THR A 219 4.04 -7.30 -3.94
CA THR A 219 3.72 -6.08 -4.68
C THR A 219 2.27 -5.65 -4.47
N LEU A 220 2.07 -4.37 -4.15
CA LEU A 220 0.78 -3.69 -4.12
C LEU A 220 0.72 -2.66 -5.24
N LEU A 221 -0.34 -2.68 -6.04
CA LEU A 221 -0.56 -1.74 -7.14
C LEU A 221 -1.89 -1.01 -6.95
N MET A 222 -1.90 0.29 -7.22
CA MET A 222 -3.11 1.09 -7.40
C MET A 222 -3.07 1.72 -8.79
N THR A 223 -4.18 1.56 -9.51
CA THR A 223 -4.42 2.25 -10.77
C THR A 223 -5.77 2.94 -10.72
N LYS A 224 -5.83 4.18 -11.20
CA LYS A 224 -7.10 4.88 -11.39
C LYS A 224 -7.42 4.99 -12.87
N ASP A 225 -8.50 4.36 -13.30
CA ASP A 225 -8.98 4.44 -14.69
C ASP A 225 -10.43 4.94 -14.71
N LYS A 226 -10.71 5.97 -15.51
CA LYS A 226 -12.03 6.61 -15.64
C LYS A 226 -12.72 6.93 -14.29
N GLY A 227 -11.93 7.30 -13.27
CA GLY A 227 -12.42 7.64 -11.93
C GLY A 227 -12.57 6.45 -10.98
N LEU A 228 -12.43 5.22 -11.48
CA LEU A 228 -12.50 4.00 -10.69
C LEU A 228 -11.13 3.60 -10.16
N ASN A 229 -11.04 3.33 -8.86
CA ASN A 229 -9.81 2.82 -8.26
C ASN A 229 -9.81 1.30 -8.32
N ARG A 230 -8.73 0.75 -8.86
CA ARG A 230 -8.46 -0.68 -8.86
C ARG A 230 -7.17 -0.94 -8.11
N TYR A 231 -7.24 -1.88 -7.17
CA TYR A 231 -6.14 -2.28 -6.31
C TYR A 231 -5.77 -3.73 -6.61
N GLU A 232 -4.47 -4.02 -6.64
CA GLU A 232 -3.97 -5.38 -6.77
C GLU A 232 -2.93 -5.66 -5.71
N ALA A 233 -2.99 -6.87 -5.16
CA ALA A 233 -1.91 -7.46 -4.39
C ALA A 233 -1.42 -8.70 -5.15
N VAL A 234 -0.12 -8.80 -5.39
CA VAL A 234 0.47 -9.81 -6.27
C VAL A 234 1.60 -10.53 -5.54
N SER A 235 1.58 -11.87 -5.64
CA SER A 235 2.49 -12.82 -5.03
C SER A 235 2.38 -12.90 -3.51
N ALA A 236 2.03 -14.10 -3.01
CA ALA A 236 1.91 -14.43 -1.59
C ALA A 236 0.97 -13.48 -0.82
N VAL A 237 -0.23 -13.25 -1.36
CA VAL A 237 -1.21 -12.37 -0.75
C VAL A 237 -1.69 -12.92 0.58
N GLN A 238 -1.74 -12.03 1.56
CA GLN A 238 -2.39 -12.24 2.86
C GLN A 238 -3.38 -11.11 3.10
N LEU A 239 -4.63 -11.46 3.36
CA LEU A 239 -5.71 -10.54 3.69
C LEU A 239 -6.21 -10.86 5.10
N VAL A 240 -6.43 -9.83 5.91
CA VAL A 240 -7.07 -9.95 7.23
C VAL A 240 -8.06 -8.81 7.42
N ARG A 241 -9.28 -9.13 7.82
CA ARG A 241 -10.34 -8.17 8.17
C ARG A 241 -11.24 -8.77 9.24
N GLY A 242 -11.22 -8.21 10.44
CA GLY A 242 -12.01 -8.73 11.55
C GLY A 242 -11.69 -10.21 11.84
N ALA A 243 -12.70 -11.07 11.82
CA ALA A 243 -12.56 -12.52 11.99
C ALA A 243 -12.20 -13.28 10.69
N VAL A 244 -12.21 -12.59 9.55
CA VAL A 244 -11.94 -13.18 8.23
C VAL A 244 -10.48 -12.99 7.87
N SER A 245 -9.86 -14.03 7.35
CA SER A 245 -8.53 -13.96 6.74
C SER A 245 -8.48 -14.77 5.46
N ALA A 246 -7.58 -14.42 4.54
CA ALA A 246 -7.42 -15.17 3.30
C ALA A 246 -5.98 -15.16 2.79
N ARG A 247 -5.63 -16.19 2.03
CA ARG A 247 -4.39 -16.28 1.24
C ARG A 247 -4.73 -16.52 -0.22
N ALA A 248 -3.92 -15.96 -1.11
CA ALA A 248 -4.03 -16.16 -2.55
C ALA A 248 -2.70 -15.85 -3.24
N ASP A 249 -2.56 -16.20 -4.52
CA ASP A 249 -1.44 -15.71 -5.33
C ASP A 249 -1.66 -14.26 -5.75
N THR A 250 -2.91 -13.91 -6.10
CA THR A 250 -3.29 -12.55 -6.49
C THR A 250 -4.62 -12.17 -5.85
N MET A 251 -4.74 -10.92 -5.43
CA MET A 251 -6.00 -10.30 -5.04
C MET A 251 -6.25 -9.08 -5.90
N VAL A 252 -7.45 -8.95 -6.45
CA VAL A 252 -7.91 -7.75 -7.16
C VAL A 252 -9.09 -7.16 -6.41
N TYR A 253 -9.04 -5.87 -6.12
CA TYR A 253 -10.15 -5.16 -5.50
C TYR A 253 -10.58 -3.95 -6.35
N VAL A 254 -11.87 -3.88 -6.66
CA VAL A 254 -12.48 -2.79 -7.42
C VAL A 254 -13.50 -2.07 -6.54
N THR A 255 -13.36 -0.75 -6.38
CA THR A 255 -14.11 0.01 -5.36
C THR A 255 -15.61 0.16 -5.62
N ASP A 256 -16.02 0.13 -6.88
CA ASP A 256 -17.41 0.23 -7.31
C ASP A 256 -17.58 -0.81 -8.42
N PRO A 257 -18.30 -1.92 -8.18
CA PRO A 257 -19.33 -2.11 -7.15
C PRO A 257 -18.85 -2.53 -5.74
N GLY A 258 -17.54 -2.62 -5.49
CA GLY A 258 -17.02 -3.15 -4.22
C GLY A 258 -16.90 -4.66 -4.30
N ARG A 259 -15.89 -5.16 -5.01
CA ARG A 259 -15.68 -6.58 -5.27
C ARG A 259 -14.22 -6.96 -5.12
N ILE A 260 -13.98 -8.06 -4.40
CA ILE A 260 -12.65 -8.64 -4.17
C ILE A 260 -12.59 -10.00 -4.89
N ASP A 261 -11.63 -10.16 -5.79
CA ASP A 261 -11.32 -11.43 -6.45
C ASP A 261 -10.00 -11.97 -5.89
N LEU A 262 -10.03 -13.17 -5.30
CA LEU A 262 -8.86 -13.92 -4.85
C LEU A 262 -8.57 -15.04 -5.86
N LEU A 263 -7.35 -15.08 -6.39
CA LEU A 263 -6.95 -15.92 -7.51
C LEU A 263 -5.72 -16.76 -7.15
N GLY A 264 -5.55 -17.90 -7.83
CA GLY A 264 -4.42 -18.81 -7.62
C GLY A 264 -4.61 -19.65 -6.37
N HIS A 265 -5.64 -20.50 -6.39
CA HIS A 265 -5.99 -21.43 -5.31
C HIS A 265 -6.13 -20.77 -3.93
N PRO A 266 -7.00 -19.76 -3.81
CA PRO A 266 -7.18 -19.06 -2.56
C PRO A 266 -7.74 -19.96 -1.46
N ILE A 267 -7.38 -19.60 -0.23
CA ILE A 267 -7.93 -20.18 0.99
C ILE A 267 -8.48 -19.03 1.82
N LEU A 268 -9.74 -19.12 2.23
CA LEU A 268 -10.39 -18.15 3.11
C LEU A 268 -10.77 -18.82 4.41
N TRP A 269 -10.45 -18.19 5.54
CA TRP A 269 -10.83 -18.62 6.87
C TRP A 269 -11.83 -17.65 7.48
N SER A 270 -12.83 -18.20 8.16
CA SER A 270 -13.76 -17.47 9.02
C SER A 270 -14.09 -18.31 10.24
N ASP A 271 -13.69 -17.86 11.43
CA ASP A 271 -13.84 -18.62 12.68
C ASP A 271 -13.31 -20.06 12.62
N SER A 272 -14.22 -21.04 12.58
CA SER A 272 -13.92 -22.48 12.50
C SER A 272 -14.15 -23.06 11.09
N MET A 273 -14.38 -22.20 10.10
CA MET A 273 -14.63 -22.55 8.71
C MET A 273 -13.44 -22.17 7.82
N LEU A 274 -13.25 -22.97 6.79
CA LEU A 274 -12.23 -22.80 5.75
C LEU A 274 -12.88 -23.06 4.39
N ILE A 275 -12.68 -22.15 3.44
CA ILE A 275 -13.14 -22.29 2.04
C ILE A 275 -11.91 -22.37 1.14
N VAL A 276 -11.87 -23.37 0.26
CA VAL A 276 -10.90 -23.48 -0.84
C VAL A 276 -11.64 -23.55 -2.16
N ALA A 277 -11.09 -22.90 -3.18
CA ALA A 277 -11.59 -22.97 -4.55
C ALA A 277 -10.45 -22.58 -5.52
N ASP A 278 -10.67 -22.67 -6.83
CA ASP A 278 -9.73 -22.09 -7.81
C ASP A 278 -9.79 -20.55 -7.81
N THR A 279 -10.96 -19.99 -7.50
CA THR A 279 -11.17 -18.55 -7.34
C THR A 279 -12.20 -18.30 -6.25
N ILE A 280 -11.96 -17.32 -5.39
CA ILE A 280 -12.94 -16.84 -4.41
C ILE A 280 -13.27 -15.40 -4.73
N ILE A 281 -14.56 -15.11 -4.91
CA ILE A 281 -15.08 -13.75 -5.10
C ILE A 281 -15.81 -13.35 -3.83
N ALA A 282 -15.54 -12.15 -3.32
CA ALA A 282 -16.29 -11.57 -2.21
C ALA A 282 -16.91 -10.24 -2.64
N ASP A 283 -18.24 -10.12 -2.46
CA ASP A 283 -18.94 -8.86 -2.69
C ASP A 283 -18.97 -8.05 -1.40
N VAL A 284 -18.42 -6.84 -1.46
CA VAL A 284 -18.28 -5.89 -0.34
C VAL A 284 -18.84 -4.50 -0.68
N PRO A 285 -20.10 -4.39 -1.18
CA PRO A 285 -20.71 -3.10 -1.48
C PRO A 285 -20.78 -2.24 -0.22
N ASP A 286 -20.47 -0.96 -0.37
CA ASP A 286 -20.42 0.00 0.75
C ASP A 286 -19.59 -0.48 1.94
N LYS A 287 -18.53 -1.26 1.68
CA LYS A 287 -17.62 -1.86 2.68
C LYS A 287 -18.27 -2.93 3.57
N THR A 288 -19.46 -3.42 3.24
CA THR A 288 -20.14 -4.47 4.01
C THR A 288 -20.05 -5.79 3.25
N LEU A 289 -19.55 -6.85 3.89
CA LEU A 289 -19.45 -8.17 3.27
C LEU A 289 -20.85 -8.76 3.09
N ARG A 290 -21.23 -9.06 1.85
CA ARG A 290 -22.57 -9.57 1.50
C ARG A 290 -22.55 -10.99 0.97
N SER A 291 -21.49 -11.37 0.27
CA SER A 291 -21.36 -12.71 -0.29
C SER A 291 -19.91 -13.16 -0.31
N VAL A 292 -19.71 -14.47 -0.26
CA VAL A 292 -18.47 -15.13 -0.62
C VAL A 292 -18.81 -16.28 -1.56
N VAL A 293 -18.15 -16.33 -2.72
CA VAL A 293 -18.39 -17.32 -3.77
C VAL A 293 -17.08 -18.03 -4.09
N GLY A 294 -16.96 -19.29 -3.70
CA GLY A 294 -15.92 -20.19 -4.21
C GLY A 294 -16.34 -20.76 -5.56
N LEU A 295 -15.52 -20.57 -6.59
CA LEU A 295 -15.75 -21.02 -7.95
C LEU A 295 -14.80 -22.15 -8.32
N THR A 296 -15.34 -23.16 -8.99
CA THR A 296 -14.66 -24.34 -9.51
C THR A 296 -14.03 -25.20 -8.41
N LYS A 297 -14.56 -26.42 -8.22
CA LYS A 297 -14.10 -27.37 -7.19
C LYS A 297 -14.05 -26.74 -5.80
N ALA A 298 -15.08 -25.97 -5.48
CA ALA A 298 -15.15 -25.27 -4.23
C ALA A 298 -15.52 -26.24 -3.10
N ILE A 299 -14.83 -26.12 -1.98
CA ILE A 299 -15.11 -26.88 -0.77
C ILE A 299 -15.06 -25.95 0.44
N LEU A 300 -16.07 -26.05 1.28
CA LEU A 300 -16.09 -25.50 2.62
C LEU A 300 -15.90 -26.64 3.61
N VAL A 301 -14.98 -26.44 4.55
CA VAL A 301 -14.66 -27.35 5.63
C VAL A 301 -14.91 -26.62 6.95
N SER A 302 -15.61 -27.25 7.88
CA SER A 302 -15.88 -26.72 9.21
C SER A 302 -15.46 -27.70 10.29
N ARG A 303 -14.88 -27.20 11.38
CA ARG A 303 -14.59 -27.98 12.57
C ARG A 303 -15.58 -27.63 13.69
N THR A 304 -16.55 -28.51 13.90
CA THR A 304 -17.67 -28.26 14.81
C THR A 304 -17.49 -28.95 16.18
N ASP A 305 -16.62 -29.97 16.27
CA ASP A 305 -16.37 -30.73 17.50
C ASP A 305 -14.89 -30.66 17.93
N THR A 306 -14.67 -30.36 19.22
CA THR A 306 -13.33 -30.32 19.82
C THR A 306 -12.92 -31.64 20.47
N LEU A 307 -13.88 -32.55 20.72
CA LEU A 307 -13.64 -33.88 21.28
C LEU A 307 -13.12 -34.86 20.22
N TYR A 308 -13.43 -34.62 18.94
CA TYR A 308 -13.00 -35.45 17.81
C TYR A 308 -12.29 -34.59 16.76
N PRO A 309 -10.99 -34.25 16.96
CA PRO A 309 -10.27 -33.27 16.16
C PRO A 309 -10.10 -33.66 14.67
N ASP A 310 -10.23 -34.95 14.36
CA ASP A 310 -10.10 -35.47 12.98
C ASP A 310 -11.42 -35.44 12.19
N ARG A 311 -12.53 -34.99 12.81
CA ARG A 311 -13.85 -34.92 12.19
C ARG A 311 -14.13 -33.51 11.70
N PHE A 312 -14.41 -33.42 10.41
CA PHE A 312 -14.71 -32.16 9.72
C PHE A 312 -16.00 -32.29 8.93
N ASP A 313 -16.91 -31.37 9.17
CA ASP A 313 -18.06 -31.20 8.30
C ASP A 313 -17.57 -30.57 6.99
N GLN A 314 -18.06 -31.10 5.87
CA GLN A 314 -17.59 -30.74 4.54
C GLN A 314 -18.78 -30.52 3.63
N ILE A 315 -18.71 -29.50 2.79
CA ILE A 315 -19.67 -29.27 1.73
C ILE A 315 -18.94 -28.73 0.51
N GLY A 316 -19.10 -29.38 -0.62
CA GLY A 316 -18.40 -29.03 -1.85
C GLY A 316 -19.28 -29.16 -3.09
N GLY A 317 -18.83 -28.54 -4.18
CA GLY A 317 -19.49 -28.56 -5.48
C GLY A 317 -18.70 -27.74 -6.51
N ASP A 318 -19.27 -27.56 -7.68
CA ASP A 318 -18.69 -26.67 -8.70
C ASP A 318 -18.66 -25.22 -8.21
N VAL A 319 -19.66 -24.82 -7.42
CA VAL A 319 -19.72 -23.52 -6.73
C VAL A 319 -20.14 -23.71 -5.28
N VAL A 320 -19.49 -23.01 -4.36
CA VAL A 320 -19.94 -22.83 -2.97
C VAL A 320 -20.21 -21.35 -2.73
N LEU A 321 -21.45 -21.01 -2.41
CA LEU A 321 -21.94 -19.65 -2.18
C LEU A 321 -22.34 -19.48 -0.71
N LEU A 322 -21.80 -18.47 -0.05
CA LEU A 322 -22.26 -17.99 1.25
C LEU A 322 -22.90 -16.62 1.05
N SER A 323 -24.13 -16.46 1.55
CA SER A 323 -24.80 -15.18 1.69
C SER A 323 -24.72 -14.72 3.15
N ILE A 324 -24.30 -13.47 3.35
CA ILE A 324 -24.01 -12.89 4.66
C ILE A 324 -24.93 -11.70 4.89
N ASP A 325 -25.52 -11.65 6.08
CA ASP A 325 -26.32 -10.53 6.55
C ASP A 325 -25.95 -10.18 7.99
N HIS A 326 -25.70 -8.90 8.26
CA HIS A 326 -25.29 -8.39 9.58
C HIS A 326 -24.18 -9.24 10.24
N ASP A 327 -23.09 -9.52 9.49
CA ASP A 327 -21.94 -10.33 9.91
C ASP A 327 -22.23 -11.80 10.26
N THR A 328 -23.42 -12.30 9.92
CA THR A 328 -23.80 -13.70 10.11
C THR A 328 -24.09 -14.39 8.78
N VAL A 329 -23.75 -15.67 8.67
CA VAL A 329 -24.13 -16.48 7.52
C VAL A 329 -25.64 -16.68 7.55
N ARG A 330 -26.32 -16.27 6.48
CA ARG A 330 -27.77 -16.45 6.29
C ARG A 330 -28.06 -17.73 5.50
N GLN A 331 -27.21 -18.01 4.52
CA GLN A 331 -27.41 -19.13 3.62
C GLN A 331 -26.07 -19.62 3.09
N LEU A 332 -25.96 -20.94 2.99
CA LEU A 332 -24.88 -21.63 2.30
C LEU A 332 -25.49 -22.48 1.18
N SER A 333 -24.89 -22.46 0.00
CA SER A 333 -25.30 -23.30 -1.13
C SER A 333 -24.10 -23.91 -1.83
N ALA A 334 -24.09 -25.23 -1.98
CA ALA A 334 -23.21 -25.93 -2.91
C ALA A 334 -24.01 -26.27 -4.17
N ILE A 335 -23.50 -25.90 -5.35
CA ILE A 335 -24.20 -25.97 -6.63
C ILE A 335 -23.32 -26.72 -7.62
N GLY A 336 -23.93 -27.66 -8.35
CA GLY A 336 -23.25 -28.48 -9.35
C GLY A 336 -22.45 -29.59 -8.68
N ASN A 337 -22.84 -30.85 -8.93
CA ASN A 337 -22.20 -32.03 -8.33
C ASN A 337 -22.02 -31.89 -6.80
N ALA A 338 -23.02 -31.34 -6.11
CA ALA A 338 -22.90 -30.95 -4.72
C ALA A 338 -22.80 -32.19 -3.83
N GLN A 339 -21.85 -32.19 -2.90
CA GLN A 339 -21.61 -33.27 -1.95
C GLN A 339 -21.42 -32.70 -0.54
N SER A 340 -21.89 -33.43 0.47
CA SER A 340 -21.69 -33.07 1.87
C SER A 340 -21.34 -34.28 2.73
N ILE A 341 -20.49 -34.06 3.74
CA ILE A 341 -20.20 -34.98 4.83
C ILE A 341 -20.49 -34.25 6.13
N THR A 342 -21.32 -34.84 6.98
CA THR A 342 -21.65 -34.27 8.29
C THR A 342 -21.51 -35.34 9.37
N PHE A 343 -20.72 -35.05 10.39
CA PHE A 343 -20.58 -35.94 11.54
C PHE A 343 -21.69 -35.66 12.56
N ARG A 344 -22.41 -36.70 12.96
CA ARG A 344 -23.56 -36.57 13.87
C ARG A 344 -23.15 -36.88 15.30
N THR A 345 -23.69 -36.10 16.23
CA THR A 345 -23.51 -36.33 17.66
C THR A 345 -24.85 -36.19 18.38
N GLU A 346 -25.08 -37.07 19.35
CA GLU A 346 -26.22 -37.03 20.27
C GLU A 346 -25.69 -37.08 21.70
N GLU A 347 -26.06 -36.13 22.56
CA GLU A 347 -25.55 -36.01 23.93
C GLU A 347 -24.00 -36.08 24.04
N LYS A 348 -23.28 -35.50 23.06
CA LYS A 348 -21.80 -35.54 22.91
C LYS A 348 -21.23 -36.93 22.56
N ARG A 349 -22.07 -37.90 22.24
CA ARG A 349 -21.66 -39.21 21.71
C ARG A 349 -21.72 -39.19 20.19
N PRO A 350 -20.71 -39.72 19.51
CA PRO A 350 -20.71 -39.76 18.05
C PRO A 350 -21.65 -40.87 17.55
N GLU A 351 -22.49 -40.54 16.58
CA GLU A 351 -23.43 -41.48 15.97
C GLU A 351 -22.95 -42.01 14.61
N GLY A 352 -21.87 -41.44 14.09
CA GLY A 352 -21.31 -41.72 12.77
C GLY A 352 -21.37 -40.50 11.86
N LEU A 353 -21.56 -40.73 10.57
CA LEU A 353 -21.64 -39.64 9.58
C LEU A 353 -22.80 -39.83 8.61
N ALA A 354 -23.30 -38.71 8.11
CA ALA A 354 -24.19 -38.65 6.97
C ALA A 354 -23.42 -38.11 5.76
N LYS A 355 -23.52 -38.81 4.64
CA LYS A 355 -23.04 -38.32 3.34
C LYS A 355 -24.25 -38.11 2.44
N ALA A 356 -24.23 -37.01 1.70
CA ALA A 356 -25.26 -36.74 0.71
C ALA A 356 -24.63 -36.18 -0.57
N ALA A 357 -25.28 -36.44 -1.69
CA ALA A 357 -25.00 -35.85 -2.99
C ALA A 357 -26.31 -35.30 -3.58
N ALA A 358 -26.24 -34.15 -4.25
CA ALA A 358 -27.36 -33.52 -4.92
C ALA A 358 -26.89 -32.67 -6.11
N ASP A 359 -27.81 -32.24 -6.98
CA ASP A 359 -27.48 -31.18 -7.95
C ASP A 359 -27.19 -29.86 -7.22
N THR A 360 -27.90 -29.62 -6.11
CA THR A 360 -27.65 -28.48 -5.21
C THR A 360 -27.99 -28.84 -3.78
N ILE A 361 -27.11 -28.49 -2.85
CA ILE A 361 -27.35 -28.55 -1.40
C ILE A 361 -27.47 -27.12 -0.89
N ARG A 362 -28.55 -26.81 -0.19
CA ARG A 362 -28.81 -25.48 0.37
C ARG A 362 -29.08 -25.59 1.86
N ALA A 363 -28.28 -24.89 2.65
CA ALA A 363 -28.42 -24.76 4.09
C ALA A 363 -28.84 -23.33 4.45
N ASN A 364 -29.95 -23.20 5.18
CA ASN A 364 -30.42 -21.92 5.71
C ASN A 364 -30.03 -21.79 7.18
N PHE A 365 -29.78 -20.55 7.60
CA PHE A 365 -29.39 -20.24 8.97
C PHE A 365 -30.32 -19.19 9.56
N GLU A 366 -30.74 -19.40 10.79
CA GLU A 366 -31.50 -18.46 11.61
C GLU A 366 -30.73 -18.19 12.89
N HIS A 367 -30.49 -16.91 13.21
CA HIS A 367 -29.72 -16.50 14.39
C HIS A 367 -28.34 -17.17 14.49
N GLY A 368 -27.69 -17.41 13.34
CA GLY A 368 -26.38 -18.07 13.23
C GLY A 368 -26.41 -19.59 13.43
N GLN A 369 -27.58 -20.21 13.58
CA GLN A 369 -27.75 -21.66 13.71
C GLN A 369 -28.38 -22.24 12.46
N LEU A 370 -27.99 -23.46 12.11
CA LEU A 370 -28.58 -24.19 10.98
C LEU A 370 -30.08 -24.43 11.24
N SER A 371 -30.95 -23.93 10.35
CA SER A 371 -32.40 -24.13 10.45
C SER A 371 -32.86 -25.30 9.60
N ASP A 372 -32.51 -25.27 8.31
CA ASP A 372 -33.01 -26.19 7.29
C ASP A 372 -31.91 -26.54 6.31
N VAL A 373 -31.92 -27.80 5.86
CA VAL A 373 -31.08 -28.27 4.74
C VAL A 373 -31.97 -28.87 3.67
N TYR A 374 -31.82 -28.37 2.45
CA TYR A 374 -32.51 -28.85 1.27
C TYR A 374 -31.50 -29.49 0.31
N TRP A 375 -31.78 -30.72 -0.09
CA TRP A 375 -31.13 -31.39 -1.21
C TRP A 375 -32.08 -31.26 -2.41
N LEU A 376 -31.61 -30.67 -3.50
CA LEU A 376 -32.41 -30.32 -4.67
C LEU A 376 -31.86 -31.05 -5.90
N GLY A 377 -32.77 -31.58 -6.73
CA GLY A 377 -32.41 -32.29 -7.97
C GLY A 377 -32.27 -33.80 -7.77
N GLY A 378 -31.28 -34.41 -8.44
CA GLY A 378 -30.95 -35.83 -8.23
C GLY A 378 -30.25 -36.06 -6.88
N ILE A 379 -30.90 -36.77 -5.95
CA ILE A 379 -30.42 -36.89 -4.56
C ILE A 379 -29.98 -38.32 -4.26
N GLU A 380 -28.80 -38.45 -3.67
CA GLU A 380 -28.31 -39.69 -3.08
C GLU A 380 -27.85 -39.42 -1.64
N GLY A 381 -28.18 -40.31 -0.70
CA GLY A 381 -27.82 -40.15 0.70
C GLY A 381 -27.46 -41.49 1.32
N GLU A 382 -26.39 -41.51 2.11
CA GLU A 382 -25.96 -42.67 2.88
C GLU A 382 -25.61 -42.27 4.31
N HIS A 383 -25.90 -43.17 5.25
CA HIS A 383 -25.51 -43.02 6.64
C HIS A 383 -24.55 -44.14 7.01
N HIS A 384 -23.40 -43.78 7.57
CA HIS A 384 -22.43 -44.73 8.10
C HIS A 384 -22.46 -44.65 9.63
N PRO A 385 -22.81 -45.75 10.32
CA PRO A 385 -22.89 -45.75 11.77
C PRO A 385 -21.48 -45.68 12.39
N GLU A 386 -21.40 -45.17 13.61
CA GLU A 386 -20.13 -44.93 14.32
C GLU A 386 -19.10 -46.09 14.29
N PRO A 387 -19.47 -47.39 14.43
CA PRO A 387 -18.50 -48.48 14.39
C PRO A 387 -17.71 -48.61 13.08
N VAL A 388 -18.24 -48.08 11.97
CA VAL A 388 -17.58 -48.10 10.66
C VAL A 388 -16.72 -46.85 10.44
N VAL A 389 -17.11 -45.74 11.07
CA VAL A 389 -16.48 -44.42 10.95
C VAL A 389 -15.30 -44.25 11.90
N ALA A 390 -15.39 -44.85 13.10
CA ALA A 390 -14.39 -44.71 14.15
C ALA A 390 -12.97 -45.07 13.65
N GLY A 391 -12.02 -44.15 13.82
CA GLY A 391 -10.63 -44.31 13.38
C GLY A 391 -10.43 -44.25 11.85
N ARG A 392 -11.48 -43.93 11.07
CA ARG A 392 -11.45 -43.87 9.60
C ARG A 392 -12.03 -42.58 9.04
N ALA A 393 -12.20 -41.53 9.85
CA ALA A 393 -12.79 -40.26 9.42
C ALA A 393 -12.12 -39.68 8.16
N GLU A 394 -10.80 -39.83 8.03
CA GLU A 394 -10.03 -39.34 6.88
C GLU A 394 -10.41 -40.01 5.54
N SER A 395 -10.87 -41.26 5.54
CA SER A 395 -11.24 -41.96 4.31
C SER A 395 -12.52 -41.43 3.68
N TYR A 396 -13.27 -40.59 4.41
CA TYR A 396 -14.51 -39.98 3.95
C TYR A 396 -14.34 -38.54 3.46
N ARG A 397 -13.11 -38.02 3.39
CA ARG A 397 -12.83 -36.67 2.89
C ARG A 397 -13.30 -36.52 1.44
N LEU A 398 -14.00 -35.42 1.16
CA LEU A 398 -14.38 -35.07 -0.21
C LEU A 398 -13.12 -34.72 -1.02
N PRO A 399 -13.15 -34.92 -2.36
CA PRO A 399 -12.08 -34.45 -3.23
C PRO A 399 -11.81 -32.95 -3.01
N GLY A 400 -10.54 -32.57 -2.93
CA GLY A 400 -10.15 -31.18 -2.67
C GLY A 400 -10.15 -30.78 -1.19
N PHE A 401 -10.46 -31.69 -0.26
CA PHE A 401 -10.34 -31.43 1.18
C PHE A 401 -8.95 -30.90 1.54
N VAL A 402 -8.95 -29.76 2.23
CA VAL A 402 -7.79 -29.14 2.81
C VAL A 402 -8.18 -28.56 4.16
N TRP A 403 -7.39 -28.85 5.20
CA TRP A 403 -7.45 -28.14 6.48
C TRP A 403 -6.10 -27.49 6.75
N ARG A 404 -6.13 -26.22 7.19
CA ARG A 404 -4.92 -25.44 7.48
C ARG A 404 -5.14 -24.56 8.69
N ASP A 405 -4.19 -24.60 9.62
CA ASP A 405 -4.18 -23.76 10.83
C ASP A 405 -3.28 -22.52 10.70
N ASP A 406 -2.57 -22.36 9.58
CA ASP A 406 -1.65 -21.25 9.34
C ASP A 406 -2.34 -20.00 8.77
N ARG A 407 -3.56 -19.71 9.22
CA ARG A 407 -4.31 -18.53 8.76
C ARG A 407 -3.52 -17.23 9.01
N PRO A 408 -3.53 -16.26 8.08
CA PRO A 408 -2.85 -14.99 8.28
C PRO A 408 -3.34 -14.27 9.53
N VAL A 409 -2.41 -13.59 10.19
CA VAL A 409 -2.69 -12.67 11.30
C VAL A 409 -2.17 -11.29 10.93
N MET A 410 -2.86 -10.26 11.40
CA MET A 410 -2.45 -8.89 11.14
C MET A 410 -1.10 -8.60 11.77
N ALA A 411 -0.10 -8.30 10.93
CA ALA A 411 1.17 -7.78 11.40
C ALA A 411 1.01 -6.36 11.95
N ARG A 412 1.86 -5.97 12.90
CA ARG A 412 1.88 -4.58 13.39
C ARG A 412 2.46 -3.65 12.31
N PRO A 413 1.95 -2.42 12.14
CA PRO A 413 2.53 -1.44 11.23
C PRO A 413 3.98 -1.15 11.57
N VAL A 414 4.81 -0.95 10.54
CA VAL A 414 6.19 -0.50 10.71
C VAL A 414 6.18 0.95 11.19
N GLN A 415 6.89 1.21 12.29
CA GLN A 415 7.06 2.57 12.81
C GLN A 415 8.05 3.35 11.92
N PRO A 416 7.78 4.64 11.61
CA PRO A 416 8.75 5.48 10.92
C PRO A 416 10.08 5.52 11.67
N PHE A 417 11.19 5.51 10.93
CA PHE A 417 12.49 5.70 11.56
C PHE A 417 12.58 7.10 12.19
N THR A 418 13.13 7.20 13.39
CA THR A 418 13.32 8.49 14.06
C THR A 418 14.39 9.28 13.31
N LYS A 419 14.06 10.51 12.91
CA LYS A 419 14.99 11.45 12.27
C LYS A 419 16.25 11.56 13.13
N LYS A 420 17.44 11.28 12.58
CA LYS A 420 18.69 11.72 13.21
C LYS A 420 18.64 13.25 13.22
N THR A 421 18.51 13.84 14.41
CA THR A 421 18.42 15.29 14.59
C THR A 421 19.61 15.94 13.89
N VAL A 422 19.35 16.67 12.80
CA VAL A 422 20.35 17.56 12.22
C VAL A 422 20.45 18.71 13.21
N VAL A 423 21.54 18.72 13.99
CA VAL A 423 21.90 19.87 14.82
C VAL A 423 22.21 21.01 13.85
N THR A 424 21.19 21.78 13.51
CA THR A 424 21.41 23.14 13.00
C THR A 424 21.96 23.91 14.18
N GLY A 425 23.28 24.12 14.20
CA GLY A 425 23.91 24.99 15.19
C GLY A 425 23.14 26.32 15.25
N LYS A 426 22.67 26.67 16.44
CA LYS A 426 22.22 28.03 16.77
C LYS A 426 23.47 28.92 16.97
N PRO A 427 23.31 30.24 16.81
CA PRO A 427 24.15 31.15 16.02
C PRO A 427 25.61 31.28 16.45
#